data_AF-A0A1F2Z5Q1-F1
#
_entry.id   AF-A0A1F2Z5Q1-F1
#
_cell.length_a   1.000
_cell.length_b   1.000
_cell.length_c   1.000
_cell.angle_alpha   90.00
_cell.angle_beta   90.00
_cell.angle_gamma   90.00
#
_symmetry.space_group_name_H-M   'P 1'
#
loop_
_entity.id
_entity.type
_entity.pdbx_description
1 polymer ?
#
loop_
_entity_poly.entity_id
_entity_poly.type
_entity_poly.pdbx_seq_one_letter_code
_entity_poly.pdbx_strand_id
1 'polypeptide(L)'
;MSKSKVSVVEAAKMAGVSRATFYRHITEKKISTTQDDKNNTVIDTSELVRIYGNKLRTLEEIEKEEIDQIDENETDRDSSQGLKIQVDMLKERLRDFNEERNRERTQLSSQIEDLKAQLDRAEEQRIKSEEQKNKLTMMLTDQRSDSEKLVAKDAEHSKKFTDIETTVKTLIATQDKLLEESSKKKGFWGKLFG
;
A
#
# COMPACT_ATOMS: atom_id res chain seq x y z
N MET A 1 -24.52 -15.28 61.64
CA MET A 1 -23.34 -16.01 62.16
C MET A 1 -22.21 -14.99 62.24
N SER A 2 -21.84 -14.55 63.44
CA SER A 2 -20.70 -13.64 63.64
C SER A 2 -19.43 -14.34 63.13
N LYS A 3 -18.73 -13.74 62.17
CA LYS A 3 -17.38 -14.17 61.81
C LYS A 3 -16.49 -13.82 62.99
N SER A 4 -16.36 -14.73 63.95
CA SER A 4 -15.63 -14.48 65.21
C SER A 4 -14.16 -14.17 65.01
N LYS A 5 -13.59 -14.45 63.83
CA LYS A 5 -12.19 -14.19 63.50
C LYS A 5 -12.05 -13.30 62.26
N VAL A 6 -11.28 -12.23 62.41
CA VAL A 6 -10.98 -11.28 61.35
C VAL A 6 -9.48 -11.27 61.04
N SER A 7 -9.12 -10.92 59.81
CA SER A 7 -7.73 -10.74 59.41
C SER A 7 -7.11 -9.53 60.11
N VAL A 8 -5.77 -9.45 60.14
CA VAL A 8 -5.06 -8.28 60.68
C VAL A 8 -5.47 -6.98 59.98
N VAL A 9 -5.76 -7.04 58.67
CA VAL A 9 -6.14 -5.88 57.87
C VAL A 9 -7.53 -5.38 58.26
N GLU A 10 -8.50 -6.29 58.34
CA GLU A 10 -9.85 -5.98 58.81
C GLU A 10 -9.82 -5.45 60.25
N ALA A 11 -9.05 -6.09 61.13
CA ALA A 11 -8.90 -5.66 62.52
C ALA A 11 -8.29 -4.25 62.65
N ALA A 12 -7.30 -3.91 61.83
CA ALA A 12 -6.70 -2.57 61.79
C ALA A 12 -7.72 -1.51 61.33
N LYS A 13 -8.52 -1.83 60.29
CA LYS A 13 -9.60 -0.97 59.82
C LYS A 13 -10.65 -0.73 60.91
N MET A 14 -11.15 -1.80 61.53
CA MET A 14 -12.12 -1.71 62.62
C MET A 14 -11.59 -0.89 63.82
N ALA A 15 -10.30 -1.01 64.13
CA ALA A 15 -9.66 -0.25 65.19
C ALA A 15 -9.32 1.22 64.83
N GLY A 16 -9.55 1.63 63.58
CA GLY A 16 -9.24 2.99 63.10
C GLY A 16 -7.75 3.32 63.11
N VAL A 17 -6.87 2.32 62.93
CA VAL A 17 -5.40 2.50 62.96
C VAL A 17 -4.73 1.90 61.72
N SER A 18 -3.53 2.39 61.39
CA SER A 18 -2.76 1.81 60.28
C SER A 18 -2.35 0.37 60.57
N ARG A 19 -2.21 -0.45 59.53
CA ARG A 19 -1.78 -1.86 59.64
C ARG A 19 -0.46 -2.01 60.42
N ALA A 20 0.51 -1.12 60.19
CA ALA A 20 1.78 -1.13 60.90
C ALA A 20 1.62 -0.85 62.41
N THR A 21 0.79 0.13 62.75
CA THR A 21 0.44 0.44 64.15
C THR A 21 -0.30 -0.72 64.81
N PHE A 22 -1.17 -1.39 64.07
CA PHE A 22 -1.89 -2.55 64.58
C PHE A 22 -0.95 -3.71 64.90
N TYR A 23 0.03 -4.02 64.04
CA TYR A 23 1.05 -5.03 64.35
C TYR A 23 1.86 -4.69 65.61
N ARG A 24 2.17 -3.41 65.82
CA ARG A 24 2.80 -2.95 67.06
C ARG A 24 1.88 -3.14 68.28
N HIS A 25 0.59 -2.88 68.14
CA HIS A 25 -0.38 -3.13 69.22
C HIS A 25 -0.53 -4.62 69.54
N ILE A 26 -0.34 -5.54 68.58
CA ILE A 26 -0.39 -6.98 68.86
C ILE A 26 0.64 -7.35 69.93
N THR A 27 1.87 -6.83 69.83
CA THR A 27 2.93 -7.11 70.80
C THR A 27 2.79 -6.28 72.08
N GLU A 28 2.54 -4.97 71.96
CA GLU A 28 2.46 -4.04 73.10
C GLU A 28 1.24 -4.30 74.00
N LYS A 29 0.07 -4.54 73.39
CA LYS A 29 -1.19 -4.74 74.09
C LYS A 29 -1.53 -6.22 74.31
N LYS A 30 -0.62 -7.12 73.90
CA LYS A 30 -0.73 -8.57 74.04
C LYS A 30 -2.05 -9.09 73.49
N ILE A 31 -2.29 -8.83 72.20
CA ILE A 31 -3.49 -9.30 71.48
C ILE A 31 -3.24 -10.75 71.09
N SER A 32 -4.15 -11.64 71.46
CA SER A 32 -4.06 -13.04 71.07
C SER A 32 -4.33 -13.21 69.57
N THR A 33 -3.46 -13.94 68.89
CA THR A 33 -3.59 -14.25 67.46
C THR A 33 -3.59 -15.75 67.25
N THR A 34 -4.38 -16.21 66.27
CA THR A 34 -4.41 -17.62 65.83
C THR A 34 -4.14 -17.69 64.35
N GLN A 35 -3.87 -18.89 63.82
CA GLN A 35 -3.76 -19.10 62.38
C GLN A 35 -5.04 -19.74 61.85
N ASP A 36 -5.47 -19.34 60.66
CA ASP A 36 -6.57 -19.99 59.94
C ASP A 36 -6.08 -21.25 59.18
N ASP A 37 -7.01 -21.95 58.52
CA ASP A 37 -6.70 -23.15 57.73
C ASP A 37 -5.77 -22.89 56.53
N LYS A 38 -5.56 -21.61 56.19
CA LYS A 38 -4.67 -21.14 55.13
C LYS A 38 -3.37 -20.54 55.70
N ASN A 39 -3.09 -20.77 56.97
CA ASN A 39 -1.89 -20.32 57.68
C ASN A 39 -1.74 -18.78 57.77
N ASN A 40 -2.84 -18.03 57.66
CA ASN A 40 -2.89 -16.59 57.86
C ASN A 40 -3.19 -16.24 59.31
N THR A 41 -2.58 -15.16 59.80
CA THR A 41 -2.86 -14.62 61.13
C THR A 41 -4.25 -14.00 61.20
N VAL A 42 -5.08 -14.53 62.09
CA VAL A 42 -6.44 -14.08 62.37
C VAL A 42 -6.61 -13.77 63.87
N ILE A 43 -7.44 -12.77 64.16
CA ILE A 43 -7.69 -12.24 65.50
C ILE A 43 -9.16 -12.41 65.82
N ASP A 44 -9.47 -12.82 67.05
CA ASP A 44 -10.84 -12.90 67.52
C ASP A 44 -11.42 -11.50 67.72
N THR A 45 -12.67 -11.26 67.30
CA THR A 45 -13.34 -9.98 67.50
C THR A 45 -13.46 -9.63 68.99
N SER A 46 -13.55 -10.63 69.87
CA SER A 46 -13.54 -10.46 71.33
C SER A 46 -12.26 -9.80 71.85
N GLU A 47 -11.11 -10.12 71.23
CA GLU A 47 -9.82 -9.49 71.58
C GLU A 47 -9.78 -8.02 71.12
N LEU A 48 -10.42 -7.70 69.99
CA LEU A 48 -10.53 -6.32 69.52
C LEU A 48 -11.42 -5.49 70.43
N VAL A 49 -12.56 -6.05 70.86
CA VAL A 49 -13.46 -5.40 71.81
C VAL A 49 -12.77 -5.20 73.16
N ARG A 50 -12.00 -6.17 73.66
CA ARG A 50 -11.22 -6.05 74.91
C ARG A 50 -10.26 -4.86 74.89
N ILE A 51 -9.62 -4.59 73.75
CA ILE A 51 -8.54 -3.61 73.64
C ILE A 51 -9.01 -2.23 73.18
N TYR A 52 -9.93 -2.19 72.21
CA TYR A 52 -10.38 -0.94 71.58
C TYR A 52 -11.77 -0.50 72.08
N GLY A 53 -12.56 -1.41 72.67
CA GLY A 53 -13.86 -1.13 73.26
C GLY A 53 -14.75 -0.31 72.33
N ASN A 54 -15.28 0.79 72.85
CA ASN A 54 -16.20 1.69 72.12
C ASN A 54 -15.55 2.44 70.94
N LYS A 55 -14.23 2.33 70.74
CA LYS A 55 -13.54 2.90 69.57
C LYS A 55 -13.50 1.95 68.38
N LEU A 56 -13.93 0.70 68.57
CA LEU A 56 -14.01 -0.29 67.51
C LEU A 56 -15.23 0.02 66.64
N ARG A 57 -14.98 0.25 65.35
CA ARG A 57 -16.02 0.44 64.33
C ARG A 57 -16.33 -0.89 63.65
N THR A 58 -17.58 -1.08 63.26
CA THR A 58 -17.96 -2.20 62.40
C THR A 58 -17.52 -1.93 60.97
N LEU A 59 -17.29 -2.99 60.19
CA LEU A 59 -16.93 -2.84 58.77
C LEU A 59 -18.05 -2.18 57.97
N GLU A 60 -19.31 -2.44 58.33
CA GLU A 60 -20.51 -1.84 57.71
C GLU A 60 -20.58 -0.32 57.92
N GLU A 61 -20.23 0.18 59.11
CA GLU A 61 -20.15 1.62 59.38
C GLU A 61 -19.04 2.29 58.57
N ILE A 62 -17.89 1.63 58.41
CA ILE A 62 -16.77 2.15 57.62
C ILE A 62 -17.14 2.21 56.13
N GLU A 63 -17.76 1.16 55.59
CA GLU A 63 -18.19 1.14 54.19
C GLU A 63 -19.23 2.24 53.89
N LYS A 64 -20.13 2.52 54.85
CA LYS A 64 -21.11 3.60 54.69
C LYS A 64 -20.47 4.99 54.72
N GLU A 65 -19.51 5.23 55.61
CA GLU A 65 -18.75 6.49 55.64
C GLU A 65 -17.91 6.70 54.37
N GLU A 66 -17.34 5.64 53.80
CA GLU A 66 -16.59 5.73 52.53
C GLU A 66 -17.51 6.10 51.35
N ILE A 67 -18.76 5.62 51.35
CA ILE A 67 -19.76 5.96 50.32
C ILE A 67 -20.24 7.42 50.48
N ASP A 68 -20.54 7.85 51.70
CA ASP A 68 -21.01 9.21 51.98
C ASP A 68 -19.91 10.26 51.67
N GLN A 69 -18.62 9.93 51.86
CA GLN A 69 -17.49 10.81 51.50
C GLN A 69 -17.28 10.96 49.98
N ILE A 70 -17.74 10.00 49.18
CA ILE A 70 -17.70 10.13 47.71
C ILE A 70 -18.78 11.12 47.26
N ASP A 71 -19.96 11.08 47.87
CA ASP A 71 -21.10 11.95 47.54
C ASP A 71 -20.86 13.41 47.98
N GLU A 72 -20.20 13.65 49.12
CA GLU A 72 -19.88 15.02 49.57
C GLU A 72 -18.78 15.72 48.74
N ASN A 73 -17.85 14.96 48.14
CA ASN A 73 -16.83 15.52 47.23
C ASN A 73 -17.40 15.86 45.84
N GLU A 74 -18.63 15.43 45.53
CA GLU A 74 -19.35 15.74 44.29
C GLU A 74 -20.31 16.95 44.45
N THR A 75 -19.99 17.97 45.25
CA THR A 75 -20.74 19.24 45.23
C THR A 75 -20.38 20.17 44.05
N ASP A 76 -20.57 19.65 42.83
CA ASP A 76 -21.56 20.06 41.81
C ASP A 76 -21.71 21.47 41.18
N ARG A 77 -20.72 22.37 41.12
CA ARG A 77 -20.79 23.52 40.16
C ARG A 77 -19.52 23.85 39.38
N ASP A 78 -18.36 23.86 40.02
CA ASP A 78 -17.11 24.24 39.33
C ASP A 78 -16.57 23.13 38.41
N SER A 79 -16.75 21.85 38.78
CA SER A 79 -16.33 20.72 37.95
C SER A 79 -17.11 20.60 36.65
N SER A 80 -18.42 20.86 36.67
CA SER A 80 -19.28 20.84 35.47
C SER A 80 -18.91 21.95 34.48
N GLN A 81 -18.63 23.15 34.98
CA GLN A 81 -18.19 24.26 34.14
C GLN A 81 -16.78 24.03 33.56
N GLY A 82 -15.85 23.51 34.35
CA GLY A 82 -14.51 23.13 33.88
C GLY A 82 -14.54 22.02 32.83
N LEU A 83 -15.39 21.00 33.01
CA LEU A 83 -15.61 19.95 32.02
C LEU A 83 -16.22 20.50 30.73
N LYS A 84 -17.17 21.42 30.82
CA LYS A 84 -17.76 22.07 29.64
C LYS A 84 -16.72 22.85 28.83
N ILE A 85 -15.85 23.60 29.50
CA ILE A 85 -14.74 24.32 28.84
C ILE A 85 -13.80 23.34 28.13
N GLN A 86 -13.43 22.23 28.78
CA GLN A 86 -12.58 21.21 28.17
C GLN A 86 -13.24 20.56 26.95
N VAL A 87 -14.53 20.26 27.02
CA VAL A 87 -15.30 19.74 25.88
C VAL A 87 -15.30 20.72 24.72
N ASP A 88 -15.48 22.01 25.00
CA ASP A 88 -15.49 23.04 23.95
C ASP A 88 -14.10 23.23 23.32
N MET A 89 -13.03 23.22 24.13
CA MET A 89 -11.65 23.22 23.62
C MET A 89 -11.32 21.98 22.78
N LEU A 90 -11.77 20.80 23.19
CA LEU A 90 -11.56 19.57 22.43
C LEU A 90 -12.34 19.58 21.10
N LYS A 91 -13.55 20.13 21.09
CA LYS A 91 -14.34 20.32 19.86
C LYS A 91 -13.66 21.29 18.92
N GLU A 92 -13.12 22.40 19.42
CA GLU A 92 -12.35 23.36 18.62
C GLU A 92 -11.13 22.70 18.00
N ARG A 93 -10.31 22.02 18.81
CA ARG A 93 -9.15 21.28 18.31
C ARG A 93 -9.51 20.21 17.27
N LEU A 94 -10.65 19.54 17.44
CA LEU A 94 -11.14 18.57 16.47
C LEU A 94 -11.58 19.23 15.17
N ARG A 95 -12.16 20.44 15.22
CA ARG A 95 -12.49 21.23 14.02
C ARG A 95 -11.23 21.61 13.28
N ASP A 96 -10.23 22.17 13.96
CA ASP A 96 -8.95 22.56 13.35
C ASP A 96 -8.29 21.36 12.65
N PHE A 97 -8.22 20.23 13.35
CA PHE A 97 -7.65 19.00 12.79
C PHE A 97 -8.45 18.47 11.58
N ASN A 98 -9.77 18.60 11.60
CA ASN A 98 -10.61 18.23 10.45
C ASN A 98 -10.39 19.19 9.27
N GLU A 99 -10.24 20.49 9.51
CA GLU A 99 -9.94 21.48 8.48
C GLU A 99 -8.58 21.23 7.84
N GLU A 100 -7.53 21.02 8.64
CA GLU A 100 -6.19 20.66 8.14
C GLU A 100 -6.26 19.40 7.28
N ARG A 101 -6.88 18.33 7.77
CA ARG A 101 -7.05 17.08 7.01
C ARG A 101 -7.82 17.30 5.70
N ASN A 102 -8.84 18.15 5.70
CA ASN A 102 -9.61 18.45 4.49
C ASN A 102 -8.78 19.26 3.49
N ARG A 103 -7.94 20.20 3.96
CA ARG A 103 -6.99 20.93 3.10
C ARG A 103 -5.98 19.99 2.48
N GLU A 104 -5.36 19.12 3.27
CA GLU A 104 -4.42 18.10 2.79
C GLU A 104 -5.07 17.18 1.76
N ARG A 105 -6.28 16.66 2.06
CA ARG A 105 -7.02 15.82 1.11
C ARG A 105 -7.29 16.55 -0.20
N THR A 106 -7.72 17.81 -0.13
CA THR A 106 -8.00 18.61 -1.33
C THR A 106 -6.73 18.83 -2.16
N GLN A 107 -5.61 19.15 -1.51
CA GLN A 107 -4.32 19.33 -2.17
C GLN A 107 -3.82 18.03 -2.82
N LEU A 108 -3.89 16.91 -2.11
CA LEU A 108 -3.50 15.60 -2.63
C LEU A 108 -4.42 15.16 -3.79
N SER A 109 -5.74 15.39 -3.67
CA SER A 109 -6.68 15.12 -4.75
C SER A 109 -6.37 15.93 -6.00
N SER A 110 -6.07 17.23 -5.86
CA SER A 110 -5.64 18.09 -6.98
C SER A 110 -4.36 17.57 -7.63
N GLN A 111 -3.35 17.19 -6.84
CA GLN A 111 -2.10 16.65 -7.36
C GLN A 111 -2.31 15.33 -8.10
N ILE A 112 -3.16 14.45 -7.58
CA ILE A 112 -3.52 13.18 -8.23
C ILE A 112 -4.21 13.46 -9.58
N GLU A 113 -5.10 14.44 -9.64
CA GLU A 113 -5.77 14.84 -10.87
C GLU A 113 -4.79 15.37 -11.91
N ASP A 114 -3.87 16.25 -11.50
CA ASP A 114 -2.82 16.78 -12.38
C ASP A 114 -1.89 15.68 -12.91
N LEU A 115 -1.49 14.73 -12.04
CA LEU A 115 -0.66 13.59 -12.42
C LEU A 115 -1.38 12.65 -13.39
N LYS A 116 -2.67 12.39 -13.18
CA LYS A 116 -3.48 11.61 -14.12
C LYS A 116 -3.56 12.30 -15.47
N ALA A 117 -3.85 13.60 -15.50
CA ALA A 117 -3.91 14.36 -16.73
C ALA A 117 -2.55 14.42 -17.46
N GLN A 118 -1.42 14.39 -16.74
CA GLN A 118 -0.09 14.28 -17.34
C GLN A 118 0.15 12.89 -17.94
N LEU A 119 -0.26 11.83 -17.23
CA LEU A 119 -0.15 10.45 -17.70
C LEU A 119 -0.98 10.25 -18.98
N ASP A 120 -2.22 10.73 -19.01
CA ASP A 120 -3.10 10.64 -20.17
C ASP A 120 -2.49 11.33 -21.39
N ARG A 121 -1.96 12.55 -21.22
CA ARG A 121 -1.25 13.26 -22.30
C ARG A 121 -0.01 12.52 -22.79
N ALA A 122 0.75 11.92 -21.87
CA ALA A 122 1.93 11.14 -22.23
C ALA A 122 1.56 9.88 -23.00
N GLU A 123 0.48 9.20 -22.60
CA GLU A 123 -0.03 8.03 -23.29
C GLU A 123 -0.56 8.37 -24.70
N GLU A 124 -1.32 9.47 -24.84
CA GLU A 124 -1.73 9.97 -26.14
C GLU A 124 -0.55 10.28 -27.06
N GLN A 125 0.50 10.91 -26.53
CA GLN A 125 1.72 11.18 -27.30
C GLN A 125 2.42 9.89 -27.71
N ARG A 126 2.46 8.89 -26.83
CA ARG A 126 3.02 7.56 -27.11
C ARG A 126 2.26 6.89 -28.25
N ILE A 127 0.93 6.88 -28.19
CA ILE A 127 0.06 6.30 -29.22
C ILE A 127 0.29 7.00 -30.55
N LYS A 128 0.27 8.33 -30.59
CA LYS A 128 0.54 9.11 -31.83
C LYS A 128 1.92 8.80 -32.40
N SER A 129 2.95 8.68 -31.56
CA SER A 129 4.30 8.32 -32.01
C SER A 129 4.35 6.90 -32.57
N GLU A 130 3.65 5.95 -31.95
CA GLU A 130 3.55 4.57 -32.41
C GLU A 130 2.82 4.47 -33.75
N GLU A 131 1.70 5.19 -33.92
CA GLU A 131 0.99 5.31 -35.19
C GLU A 131 1.88 5.90 -36.30
N GLN A 132 2.63 6.96 -36.00
CA GLN A 132 3.59 7.55 -36.94
C GLN A 132 4.68 6.56 -37.35
N LYS A 133 5.24 5.82 -36.38
CA LYS A 133 6.24 4.77 -36.63
C LYS A 133 5.67 3.65 -37.49
N ASN A 134 4.45 3.20 -37.20
CA ASN A 134 3.78 2.14 -37.97
C ASN A 134 3.52 2.61 -39.40
N LYS A 135 3.04 3.85 -39.60
CA LYS A 135 2.84 4.44 -40.92
C LYS A 135 4.14 4.54 -41.72
N LEU A 136 5.22 5.01 -41.08
CA LEU A 136 6.54 5.08 -41.72
C LEU A 136 7.05 3.68 -42.09
N THR A 137 6.89 2.70 -41.20
CA THR A 137 7.26 1.30 -41.45
C THR A 137 6.51 0.73 -42.64
N MET A 138 5.21 1.02 -42.76
CA MET A 138 4.39 0.60 -43.91
C MET A 138 4.89 1.23 -45.21
N MET A 139 5.15 2.55 -45.23
CA MET A 139 5.69 3.25 -46.41
C MET A 139 7.06 2.72 -46.83
N LEU A 140 7.96 2.43 -45.88
CA LEU A 140 9.28 1.87 -46.17
C LEU A 140 9.19 0.43 -46.70
N THR A 141 8.21 -0.35 -46.23
CA THR A 141 7.96 -1.71 -46.71
C THR A 141 7.45 -1.70 -48.15
N ASP A 142 6.50 -0.80 -48.45
CA ASP A 142 5.98 -0.61 -49.81
C ASP A 142 7.10 -0.20 -50.78
N GLN A 143 7.92 0.79 -50.39
CA GLN A 143 9.07 1.24 -51.20
C GLN A 143 10.08 0.12 -51.45
N ARG A 144 10.35 -0.73 -50.47
CA ARG A 144 11.21 -1.92 -50.66
C ARG A 144 10.62 -2.88 -51.67
N SER A 145 9.31 -3.17 -51.56
CA SER A 145 8.64 -4.07 -52.49
C SER A 145 8.66 -3.54 -53.93
N ASP A 146 8.54 -2.23 -54.11
CA ASP A 146 8.58 -1.61 -55.43
C ASP A 146 10.01 -1.58 -56.00
N SER A 147 11.01 -1.33 -55.15
CA SER A 147 12.42 -1.45 -55.55
C SER A 147 12.77 -2.88 -55.98
N GLU A 148 12.27 -3.90 -55.28
CA GLU A 148 12.48 -5.31 -55.65
C GLU A 148 11.83 -5.63 -57.01
N LYS A 149 10.61 -5.14 -57.26
CA LYS A 149 9.95 -5.28 -58.57
C LYS A 149 10.72 -4.59 -59.69
N LEU A 150 11.30 -3.41 -59.43
CA LEU A 150 12.11 -2.69 -60.42
C LEU A 150 13.39 -3.49 -60.76
N VAL A 151 14.10 -3.98 -59.75
CA VAL A 151 15.30 -4.83 -59.96
C VAL A 151 14.96 -6.11 -60.73
N ALA A 152 13.82 -6.75 -60.43
CA ALA A 152 13.36 -7.92 -61.16
C ALA A 152 13.06 -7.61 -62.63
N LYS A 153 12.40 -6.48 -62.92
CA LYS A 153 12.16 -6.02 -64.30
C LYS A 153 13.46 -5.73 -65.03
N ASP A 154 14.41 -5.03 -64.41
CA ASP A 154 15.71 -4.71 -65.03
C ASP A 154 16.50 -5.99 -65.34
N ALA A 155 16.47 -6.98 -64.45
CA ALA A 155 17.08 -8.29 -64.69
C ALA A 155 16.40 -9.04 -65.86
N GLU A 156 15.06 -8.99 -65.96
CA GLU A 156 14.34 -9.56 -67.12
C GLU A 156 14.68 -8.83 -68.42
N HIS A 157 14.72 -7.51 -68.40
CA HIS A 157 15.07 -6.71 -69.58
C HIS A 157 16.51 -7.01 -70.02
N SER A 158 17.46 -7.09 -69.09
CA SER A 158 18.85 -7.46 -69.38
C SER A 158 18.94 -8.84 -70.05
N LYS A 159 18.23 -9.86 -69.53
CA LYS A 159 18.17 -11.19 -70.17
C LYS A 159 17.58 -11.13 -71.58
N LYS A 160 16.48 -10.40 -71.78
CA LYS A 160 15.89 -10.20 -73.11
C LYS A 160 16.86 -9.52 -74.07
N PHE A 161 17.63 -8.53 -73.61
CA PHE A 161 18.67 -7.88 -74.42
C PHE A 161 19.80 -8.84 -74.80
N THR A 162 20.29 -9.66 -73.86
CA THR A 162 21.33 -10.66 -74.18
C THR A 162 20.81 -11.72 -75.16
N ASP A 163 19.57 -12.17 -75.00
CA ASP A 163 18.94 -13.13 -75.92
C ASP A 163 18.80 -12.51 -77.32
N ILE A 164 18.35 -11.26 -77.42
CA ILE A 164 18.29 -10.55 -78.70
C ILE A 164 19.69 -10.41 -79.30
N GLU A 165 20.71 -10.03 -78.53
CA GLU A 165 22.07 -9.90 -79.03
C GLU A 165 22.61 -11.23 -79.58
N THR A 166 22.35 -12.35 -78.89
CA THR A 166 22.72 -13.68 -79.39
C THR A 166 21.97 -14.02 -80.67
N THR A 167 20.65 -13.79 -80.73
CA THR A 167 19.88 -14.05 -81.96
C THR A 167 20.37 -13.20 -83.14
N VAL A 168 20.67 -11.92 -82.93
CA VAL A 168 21.23 -11.04 -83.96
C VAL A 168 22.60 -11.55 -84.43
N LYS A 169 23.49 -11.93 -83.51
CA LYS A 169 24.78 -12.55 -83.88
C LYS A 169 24.60 -13.82 -84.71
N THR A 170 23.64 -14.67 -84.36
CA THR A 170 23.35 -15.88 -85.15
C THR A 170 22.74 -15.56 -86.52
N LEU A 171 21.88 -14.55 -86.62
CA LEU A 171 21.32 -14.06 -87.88
C LEU A 171 22.40 -13.49 -88.80
N ILE A 172 23.34 -12.70 -88.26
CA ILE A 172 24.50 -12.21 -89.00
C ILE A 172 25.35 -13.39 -89.49
N ALA A 173 25.71 -14.32 -88.61
CA ALA A 173 26.52 -15.48 -88.98
C ALA A 173 25.84 -16.37 -90.05
N THR A 174 24.52 -16.53 -89.97
CA THR A 174 23.75 -17.27 -91.00
C THR A 174 23.68 -16.51 -92.31
N GLN A 175 23.52 -15.18 -92.29
CA GLN A 175 23.55 -14.34 -93.49
C GLN A 175 24.92 -14.37 -94.17
N ASP A 176 26.01 -14.26 -93.41
CA ASP A 176 27.39 -14.36 -93.92
C ASP A 176 27.63 -15.72 -94.60
N LYS A 177 27.16 -16.80 -93.96
CA LYS A 177 27.25 -18.16 -94.53
C LYS A 177 26.46 -18.28 -95.84
N LEU A 178 25.26 -17.72 -95.92
CA LEU A 178 24.45 -17.71 -97.15
C LEU A 178 25.12 -16.88 -98.26
N LEU A 179 25.74 -15.74 -97.93
CA LEU A 179 26.50 -14.94 -98.89
C LEU A 179 27.71 -15.72 -99.43
N GLU A 180 28.47 -16.39 -98.56
CA GLU A 180 29.55 -17.28 -98.98
C GLU A 180 29.08 -18.39 -99.91
N GLU A 181 28.00 -19.09 -99.56
CA GLU A 181 27.45 -20.16 -100.41
C GLU A 181 26.94 -19.63 -101.76
N SER A 182 26.33 -18.43 -101.77
CA SER A 182 25.87 -17.79 -103.01
C SER A 182 27.04 -17.39 -103.93
N SER A 183 28.14 -16.90 -103.37
CA SER A 183 29.35 -16.54 -104.12
C SER A 183 30.05 -17.78 -104.69
N LYS A 184 30.12 -18.87 -103.91
CA LYS A 184 30.63 -20.18 -104.36
C LYS A 184 29.78 -20.74 -105.50
N LYS A 185 28.45 -20.65 -105.41
CA LYS A 185 27.54 -21.06 -106.50
C LYS A 185 27.70 -20.19 -107.75
N LYS A 186 27.84 -18.87 -107.64
CA LYS A 186 28.12 -18.00 -108.80
C LYS A 186 29.46 -18.32 -109.47
N GLY A 187 30.52 -18.56 -108.68
CA GLY A 187 31.82 -18.97 -109.21
C GLY A 187 31.82 -20.37 -109.84
N PHE A 188 30.97 -21.27 -109.34
CA PHE A 188 30.78 -22.60 -109.91
C PHE A 188 30.04 -22.55 -111.25
N TRP A 189 28.92 -21.82 -111.36
CA TRP A 189 28.18 -21.68 -112.62
C TRP A 189 28.93 -20.85 -113.68
N GLY A 190 29.72 -19.85 -113.27
CA GLY A 190 30.59 -19.08 -114.18
C GLY A 190 31.76 -19.88 -114.78
N LYS A 191 32.17 -20.99 -114.14
CA LYS A 191 33.14 -21.95 -114.69
C LYS A 191 32.51 -23.10 -115.47
N LEU A 192 31.21 -23.34 -115.30
CA LEU A 192 30.50 -24.46 -115.91
C LEU A 192 29.79 -24.09 -117.22
N PHE A 193 29.49 -22.80 -117.44
CA PHE A 193 28.81 -22.29 -118.64
C PHE A 193 29.52 -21.11 -119.32
N GLY A 194 30.82 -20.93 -119.05
CA GLY A 194 31.69 -19.95 -119.73
C GLY A 194 32.63 -20.63 -120.69
#